data_AF-A0AA96GDQ8-F1
#
_entry.id   AF-A0AA96GDQ8-F1
#
_cell.length_a   1.000
_cell.length_b   1.000
_cell.length_c   1.000
_cell.angle_alpha   90.00
_cell.angle_beta   90.00
_cell.angle_gamma   90.00
#
_symmetry.space_group_name_H-M   'P 1'
#
loop_
_entity.id
_entity.type
_entity.pdbx_description
1 polymer ?
#
loop_
_entity_poly.entity_id
_entity_poly.type
_entity_poly.pdbx_seq_one_letter_code
_entity_poly.pdbx_strand_id
1 'polypeptide(L)'
;MDQITPNFSDTDIHILECGLGWIKDAEDAFADKLFHRLLRDHPEVTTSLHSMGLQPFSRRIVQILDTIIREIRSCGKIQSPIREQWTDLLPTTVSHLEPSQLLRMSETYLDIFSELAEDAWSPAMESAWRKIIHGVSISLWGQQPESLSLAKISSPFPFITRRNNRMNQPFTFLLGTFMILAGGIASIGLWSRYRLAEVKLSKKPRLKKAWC
;
A
#
# COMPACT_ATOMS: atom_id res chain seq x y z
N MET A 1 35.49 0.68 -14.27
CA MET A 1 34.31 1.36 -14.84
C MET A 1 33.49 1.84 -13.66
N ASP A 2 33.51 3.14 -13.39
CA ASP A 2 32.80 3.71 -12.26
C ASP A 2 31.30 3.66 -12.54
N GLN A 3 30.56 2.89 -11.75
CA GLN A 3 29.11 2.89 -11.81
C GLN A 3 28.62 4.27 -11.34
N ILE A 4 27.99 5.03 -12.25
CA ILE A 4 27.42 6.34 -11.92
C ILE A 4 26.11 6.10 -11.17
N THR A 5 26.18 5.97 -9.85
CA THR A 5 24.98 5.99 -9.01
C THR A 5 24.44 7.42 -8.89
N PRO A 6 23.12 7.61 -8.81
CA PRO A 6 22.55 8.95 -8.69
C PRO A 6 23.00 9.60 -7.37
N ASN A 7 23.44 10.86 -7.44
CA ASN A 7 23.72 11.67 -6.26
C ASN A 7 22.41 12.29 -5.74
N PHE A 8 22.19 12.21 -4.43
CA PHE A 8 21.01 12.75 -3.76
C PHE A 8 21.34 14.11 -3.14
N SER A 9 20.46 15.10 -3.34
CA SER A 9 20.54 16.39 -2.66
C SER A 9 20.03 16.30 -1.23
N ASP A 10 20.35 17.29 -0.38
CA ASP A 10 19.79 17.36 0.99
C ASP A 10 18.25 17.39 0.98
N THR A 11 17.67 18.06 -0.02
CA THR A 11 16.21 18.08 -0.24
C THR A 11 15.68 16.69 -0.57
N ASP A 12 16.35 15.95 -1.47
CA ASP A 12 15.95 14.57 -1.78
C ASP A 12 15.99 13.71 -0.52
N ILE A 13 17.08 13.80 0.25
CA ILE A 13 17.27 13.03 1.48
C ILE A 13 16.17 13.32 2.48
N HIS A 14 15.84 14.59 2.70
CA HIS A 14 14.77 14.98 3.62
C HIS A 14 13.40 14.42 3.18
N ILE A 15 13.08 14.52 1.89
CA ILE A 15 11.84 13.97 1.31
C ILE A 15 11.75 12.45 1.55
N LEU A 16 12.85 11.74 1.31
CA LEU A 16 12.93 10.29 1.48
C LEU A 16 12.73 9.87 2.93
N GLU A 17 13.30 10.61 3.87
CA GLU A 17 13.14 10.35 5.31
C GLU A 17 11.73 10.63 5.81
N CYS A 18 11.11 11.72 5.36
CA CYS A 18 9.70 11.97 5.64
C CYS A 18 8.84 10.82 5.12
N GLY A 19 9.10 10.36 3.89
CA GLY A 19 8.36 9.25 3.32
C GLY A 19 8.57 7.93 4.08
N LEU A 20 9.80 7.64 4.50
CA LEU A 20 10.10 6.49 5.35
C LEU A 20 9.40 6.58 6.71
N GLY A 21 9.29 7.79 7.27
CA GLY A 21 8.52 8.05 8.48
C GLY A 21 7.08 7.59 8.34
N TRP A 22 6.39 7.99 7.26
CA TRP A 22 5.01 7.56 7.01
C TRP A 22 4.87 6.04 6.84
N ILE A 23 5.83 5.40 6.17
CA ILE A 23 5.84 3.94 6.03
C ILE A 23 5.98 3.26 7.40
N LYS A 24 6.86 3.78 8.27
CA LYS A 24 7.05 3.24 9.63
C LYS A 24 5.82 3.45 10.52
N ASP A 25 5.19 4.62 10.45
CA ASP A 25 3.98 4.92 11.22
C ASP A 25 2.79 4.01 10.84
N ALA A 26 2.79 3.49 9.61
CA ALA A 26 1.78 2.59 9.09
C ALA A 26 2.35 1.25 8.60
N GLU A 27 3.39 0.74 9.25
CA GLU A 27 4.17 -0.42 8.78
C GLU A 27 3.28 -1.62 8.43
N ASP A 28 2.41 -2.04 9.36
CA ASP A 28 1.54 -3.21 9.17
C ASP A 28 0.62 -3.04 7.96
N ALA A 29 0.00 -1.87 7.81
CA ALA A 29 -0.94 -1.59 6.73
C ALA A 29 -0.23 -1.47 5.37
N PHE A 30 0.96 -0.87 5.36
CA PHE A 30 1.78 -0.75 4.16
C PHE A 30 2.28 -2.12 3.70
N ALA A 31 2.86 -2.90 4.62
CA ALA A 31 3.42 -4.21 4.32
C ALA A 31 2.33 -5.20 3.90
N ASP A 32 1.17 -5.20 4.56
CA ASP A 32 0.04 -6.05 4.19
C ASP A 32 -0.45 -5.76 2.76
N LYS A 33 -0.67 -4.49 2.43
CA LYS A 33 -1.06 -4.08 1.07
C LYS A 33 0.01 -4.45 0.05
N LEU A 34 1.29 -4.19 0.36
CA LEU A 34 2.40 -4.49 -0.55
C LEU A 34 2.53 -5.99 -0.78
N PHE A 35 2.51 -6.79 0.27
CA PHE A 35 2.61 -8.24 0.18
C PHE A 35 1.50 -8.82 -0.71
N HIS A 36 0.24 -8.49 -0.43
CA HIS A 36 -0.89 -9.02 -1.20
C HIS A 36 -0.93 -8.51 -2.64
N ARG A 37 -0.55 -7.25 -2.89
CA ARG A 37 -0.51 -6.70 -4.24
C ARG A 37 0.64 -7.28 -5.06
N LEU A 38 1.78 -7.55 -4.42
CA LEU A 38 2.89 -8.25 -5.06
C LEU A 38 2.53 -9.69 -5.44
N LEU A 39 1.87 -10.44 -4.55
CA LEU A 39 1.37 -11.78 -4.86
C LEU A 39 0.37 -11.79 -6.02
N ARG A 40 -0.48 -10.76 -6.10
CA ARG A 40 -1.51 -10.65 -7.15
C ARG A 40 -0.94 -10.25 -8.51
N ASP A 41 -0.08 -9.23 -8.52
CA ASP A 41 0.33 -8.55 -9.75
C ASP A 41 1.66 -9.10 -10.32
N HIS A 42 2.44 -9.85 -9.52
CA HIS A 42 3.77 -10.35 -9.87
C HIS A 42 3.90 -11.84 -9.54
N PRO A 43 3.35 -12.75 -10.38
CA PRO A 43 3.40 -14.18 -10.14
C PRO A 43 4.83 -14.73 -9.98
N GLU A 44 5.83 -14.07 -10.58
CA GLU A 44 7.25 -14.45 -10.50
C GLU A 44 7.81 -14.47 -9.07
N VAL A 45 7.27 -13.68 -8.14
CA VAL A 45 7.76 -13.61 -6.74
C VAL A 45 6.86 -14.33 -5.74
N THR A 46 5.77 -14.94 -6.21
CA THR A 46 4.73 -15.54 -5.37
C THR A 46 5.27 -16.65 -4.49
N THR A 47 6.04 -17.58 -5.05
CA THR A 47 6.63 -18.70 -4.29
C THR A 47 7.55 -18.21 -3.18
N SER A 48 8.42 -17.23 -3.48
CA SER A 48 9.36 -16.65 -2.51
C SER A 48 8.63 -15.91 -1.40
N LEU A 49 7.67 -15.05 -1.75
CA LEU A 49 6.89 -14.28 -0.77
C LEU A 49 6.05 -15.18 0.13
N HIS A 50 5.40 -16.22 -0.41
CA HIS A 50 4.69 -17.19 0.41
C HIS A 50 5.60 -17.96 1.36
N SER A 51 6.80 -18.36 0.91
CA SER A 51 7.76 -19.05 1.77
C SER A 51 8.29 -18.17 2.91
N MET A 52 8.38 -16.86 2.69
CA MET A 52 8.82 -15.88 3.68
C MET A 52 7.70 -15.55 4.69
N GLY A 53 6.47 -15.40 4.21
CA GLY A 53 5.34 -14.94 5.01
C GLY A 53 5.34 -13.43 5.25
N LEU A 54 4.17 -12.90 5.60
CA LEU A 54 3.93 -11.45 5.72
C LEU A 54 4.79 -10.78 6.80
N GLN A 55 4.88 -11.38 7.98
CA GLN A 55 5.56 -10.76 9.12
C GLN A 55 7.08 -10.61 8.91
N PRO A 56 7.81 -11.65 8.45
CA PRO A 56 9.21 -11.50 8.06
C PRO A 56 9.39 -10.51 6.90
N PHE A 57 8.49 -10.52 5.92
CA PHE A 57 8.51 -9.57 4.80
C PHE A 57 8.38 -8.12 5.27
N SER A 58 7.40 -7.81 6.12
CA SER A 58 7.15 -6.46 6.68
C SER A 58 8.40 -5.88 7.33
N ARG A 59 8.96 -6.64 8.28
CA ARG A 59 10.16 -6.23 9.00
C ARG A 59 11.33 -6.00 8.04
N ARG A 60 11.50 -6.89 7.05
CA ARG A 60 12.63 -6.85 6.14
C ARG A 60 12.54 -5.67 5.17
N ILE A 61 11.36 -5.36 4.63
CA ILE A 61 11.22 -4.24 3.69
C ILE A 61 11.54 -2.90 4.38
N VAL A 62 11.05 -2.68 5.60
CA VAL A 62 11.35 -1.46 6.37
C VAL A 62 12.85 -1.37 6.71
N GLN A 63 13.47 -2.49 7.11
CA GLN A 63 14.91 -2.55 7.39
C GLN A 63 15.77 -2.22 6.18
N ILE A 64 15.42 -2.74 5.00
CA ILE A 64 16.14 -2.45 3.75
C ILE A 64 16.01 -0.96 3.42
N LEU A 65 14.78 -0.40 3.48
CA LEU A 65 14.55 1.02 3.21
C LEU A 65 15.31 1.93 4.17
N ASP A 66 15.29 1.62 5.47
CA ASP A 66 16.05 2.35 6.49
C ASP A 66 17.55 2.32 6.22
N THR A 67 18.08 1.14 5.88
CA THR A 67 19.51 0.96 5.58
C THR A 67 19.94 1.80 4.38
N ILE A 68 19.16 1.75 3.29
CA ILE A 68 19.44 2.52 2.07
C ILE A 68 19.37 4.02 2.36
N ILE A 69 18.33 4.49 3.04
CA ILE A 69 18.17 5.93 3.31
C ILE A 69 19.26 6.44 4.25
N ARG A 70 19.66 5.66 5.26
CA ARG A 70 20.79 6.00 6.14
C ARG A 70 22.11 6.07 5.40
N GLU A 71 22.34 5.16 4.46
CA GLU A 71 23.51 5.19 3.60
C GLU A 71 23.52 6.46 2.73
N ILE A 72 22.40 6.77 2.08
CA ILE A 72 22.27 7.98 1.26
C ILE A 72 22.51 9.23 2.10
N ARG A 73 21.98 9.31 3.33
CA ARG A 73 22.27 10.42 4.25
C ARG A 73 23.76 10.54 4.58
N SER A 74 24.45 9.42 4.75
CA SER A 74 25.86 9.42 5.15
C SER A 74 26.79 9.79 4.00
N CYS A 75 26.48 9.33 2.79
CA CYS A 75 27.41 9.34 1.66
C CYS A 75 26.89 10.09 0.43
N GLY A 76 25.64 10.57 0.43
CA GLY A 76 24.97 11.21 -0.70
C GLY A 76 24.61 10.28 -1.87
N LYS A 77 24.89 8.98 -1.75
CA LYS A 77 24.68 7.96 -2.80
C LYS A 77 24.57 6.56 -2.21
N ILE A 78 24.01 5.65 -2.98
CA ILE A 78 23.99 4.21 -2.68
C ILE A 78 25.36 3.63 -3.08
N GLN A 79 26.07 2.99 -2.14
CA GLN A 79 27.37 2.34 -2.38
C GLN A 79 27.33 0.85 -2.03
N SER A 80 26.44 0.47 -1.12
CA SER A 80 26.34 -0.88 -0.58
C SER A 80 25.98 -1.86 -1.69
N PRO A 81 26.52 -3.10 -1.65
CA PRO A 81 26.07 -4.17 -2.52
C PRO A 81 24.67 -4.61 -2.07
N ILE A 82 23.65 -3.88 -2.52
CA ILE A 82 22.24 -4.11 -2.18
C ILE A 82 21.80 -5.54 -2.56
N ARG A 83 22.51 -6.18 -3.50
CA ARG A 83 22.28 -7.54 -3.95
C ARG A 83 22.20 -8.56 -2.82
N GLU A 84 23.09 -8.48 -1.83
CA GLU A 84 23.08 -9.43 -0.71
C GLU A 84 21.81 -9.26 0.13
N GLN A 85 21.45 -8.01 0.45
CA GLN A 85 20.25 -7.70 1.23
C GLN A 85 18.96 -8.09 0.51
N TRP A 86 18.94 -7.97 -0.82
CA TRP A 86 17.83 -8.39 -1.68
C TRP A 86 17.74 -9.90 -1.84
N THR A 87 18.87 -10.60 -1.90
CA THR A 87 18.89 -12.07 -1.99
C THR A 87 18.24 -12.66 -0.73
N ASP A 88 18.43 -12.07 0.43
CA ASP A 88 17.69 -12.48 1.63
C ASP A 88 16.19 -12.20 1.55
N LEU A 89 15.76 -11.13 0.86
CA LEU A 89 14.34 -10.79 0.71
C LEU A 89 13.64 -11.74 -0.28
N LEU A 90 14.29 -12.08 -1.39
CA LEU A 90 13.76 -13.00 -2.40
C LEU A 90 14.80 -14.04 -2.83
N PRO A 91 15.12 -15.02 -1.96
CA PRO A 91 16.22 -15.95 -2.18
C PRO A 91 16.09 -16.83 -3.41
N THR A 92 14.85 -17.10 -3.83
CA THR A 92 14.56 -17.93 -5.00
C THR A 92 14.42 -17.15 -6.31
N THR A 93 14.38 -15.81 -6.28
CA THR A 93 14.18 -15.02 -7.51
C THR A 93 15.34 -14.11 -7.86
N VAL A 94 16.23 -13.68 -6.95
CA VAL A 94 17.26 -12.69 -7.31
C VAL A 94 18.24 -13.16 -8.41
N SER A 95 18.46 -14.47 -8.58
CA SER A 95 19.24 -15.00 -9.71
C SER A 95 18.48 -15.00 -11.05
N HIS A 96 17.15 -14.84 -11.02
CA HIS A 96 16.24 -14.89 -12.17
C HIS A 96 15.41 -13.61 -12.35
N LEU A 97 15.59 -12.63 -11.46
CA LEU A 97 14.83 -11.40 -11.47
C LEU A 97 15.43 -10.46 -12.52
N GLU A 98 14.69 -10.24 -13.58
CA GLU A 98 15.06 -9.32 -14.64
C GLU A 98 14.91 -7.86 -14.15
N PRO A 99 15.75 -6.92 -14.61
CA PRO A 99 15.61 -5.50 -14.24
C PRO A 99 14.19 -4.94 -14.48
N SER A 100 13.54 -5.40 -15.57
CA SER A 100 12.17 -5.03 -15.91
C SER A 100 11.11 -5.54 -14.90
N GLN A 101 11.38 -6.64 -14.20
CA GLN A 101 10.51 -7.14 -13.13
C GLN A 101 10.62 -6.27 -11.90
N LEU A 102 11.84 -5.88 -11.49
CA LEU A 102 12.00 -4.95 -10.37
C LEU A 102 11.30 -3.61 -10.64
N LEU A 103 11.43 -3.07 -11.86
CA LEU A 103 10.75 -1.82 -12.22
C LEU A 103 9.22 -1.96 -12.14
N ARG A 104 8.63 -3.07 -12.59
CA ARG A 104 7.18 -3.29 -12.45
C ARG A 104 6.76 -3.43 -10.99
N MET A 105 7.55 -4.13 -10.17
CA MET A 105 7.29 -4.26 -8.73
C MET A 105 7.43 -2.91 -8.01
N SER A 106 8.38 -2.08 -8.43
CA SER A 106 8.59 -0.77 -7.83
C SER A 106 7.48 0.22 -8.19
N GLU A 107 6.85 0.12 -9.37
CA GLU A 107 5.60 0.85 -9.65
C GLU A 107 4.48 0.42 -8.68
N THR A 108 4.39 -0.87 -8.36
CA THR A 108 3.39 -1.36 -7.39
C THR A 108 3.65 -0.81 -6.00
N TYR A 109 4.92 -0.71 -5.60
CA TYR A 109 5.35 -0.04 -4.38
C TYR A 109 4.95 1.43 -4.38
N LEU A 110 5.25 2.18 -5.45
CA LEU A 110 4.92 3.61 -5.56
C LEU A 110 3.41 3.85 -5.56
N ASP A 111 2.64 3.01 -6.23
CA ASP A 111 1.18 3.03 -6.21
C ASP A 111 0.67 2.94 -4.76
N ILE A 112 1.12 1.94 -4.00
CA ILE A 112 0.68 1.75 -2.60
C ILE A 112 1.16 2.88 -1.72
N PHE A 113 2.39 3.35 -1.93
CA PHE A 113 2.93 4.42 -1.11
C PHE A 113 2.21 5.75 -1.37
N SER A 114 1.80 6.02 -2.62
CA SER A 114 0.93 7.16 -2.94
C SER A 114 -0.46 7.03 -2.31
N GLU A 115 -1.02 5.80 -2.24
CA GLU A 115 -2.28 5.53 -1.54
C GLU A 115 -2.13 5.72 -0.02
N LEU A 116 -0.95 5.52 0.55
CA LEU A 116 -0.67 5.73 1.98
C LEU A 116 -0.45 7.21 2.31
N ALA A 117 0.31 7.92 1.48
CA ALA A 117 0.63 9.33 1.69
C ALA A 117 -0.57 10.26 1.38
N GLU A 118 -1.55 9.78 0.61
CA GLU A 118 -2.77 10.51 0.24
C GLU A 118 -2.48 11.94 -0.23
N ASP A 119 -2.88 12.95 0.54
CA ASP A 119 -2.72 14.36 0.21
C ASP A 119 -1.29 14.87 0.39
N ALA A 120 -0.46 14.14 1.14
CA ALA A 120 0.94 14.45 1.32
C ALA A 120 1.82 13.93 0.16
N TRP A 121 1.26 13.12 -0.75
CA TRP A 121 1.96 12.70 -1.97
C TRP A 121 2.15 13.88 -2.93
N SER A 122 3.40 14.14 -3.31
CA SER A 122 3.77 15.24 -4.19
C SER A 122 4.65 14.79 -5.35
N PRO A 123 4.75 15.56 -6.45
CA PRO A 123 5.67 15.25 -7.54
C PRO A 123 7.13 15.16 -7.11
N ALA A 124 7.53 15.95 -6.10
CA ALA A 124 8.88 15.90 -5.54
C ALA A 124 9.12 14.60 -4.77
N MET A 125 8.12 14.13 -3.99
CA MET A 125 8.16 12.82 -3.34
C MET A 125 8.31 11.71 -4.37
N GLU A 126 7.43 11.66 -5.38
CA GLU A 126 7.51 10.67 -6.44
C GLU A 126 8.89 10.65 -7.12
N SER A 127 9.41 11.82 -7.48
CA SER A 127 10.72 11.96 -8.13
C SER A 127 11.85 11.41 -7.25
N ALA A 128 11.88 11.76 -5.96
CA ALA A 128 12.91 11.29 -5.03
C ALA A 128 12.86 9.76 -4.85
N TRP A 129 11.67 9.18 -4.71
CA TRP A 129 11.52 7.73 -4.56
C TRP A 129 11.86 6.96 -5.84
N ARG A 130 11.48 7.48 -7.01
CA ARG A 130 11.93 6.94 -8.31
C ARG A 130 13.44 6.98 -8.46
N LYS A 131 14.09 8.03 -7.96
CA LYS A 131 15.55 8.16 -7.96
C LYS A 131 16.23 7.11 -7.08
N ILE A 132 15.68 6.79 -5.90
CA ILE A 132 16.14 5.63 -5.10
C ILE A 132 15.99 4.33 -5.90
N ILE A 133 14.80 4.07 -6.46
CA ILE A 133 14.52 2.84 -7.22
C ILE A 133 15.54 2.66 -8.36
N HIS A 134 15.84 3.74 -9.08
CA HIS A 134 16.86 3.74 -10.11
C HIS A 134 18.26 3.44 -9.56
N GLY A 135 18.64 4.06 -8.44
CA GLY A 135 19.91 3.78 -7.77
C GLY A 135 20.03 2.33 -7.30
N VAL A 136 18.95 1.75 -6.77
CA VAL A 136 18.87 0.33 -6.40
C VAL A 136 19.03 -0.57 -7.62
N SER A 137 18.35 -0.25 -8.72
CA SER A 137 18.49 -1.00 -9.97
C SER A 137 19.92 -0.98 -10.51
N ILE A 138 20.61 0.16 -10.44
CA ILE A 138 22.02 0.27 -10.85
C ILE A 138 22.92 -0.56 -9.91
N SER A 139 22.68 -0.53 -8.60
CA SER A 139 23.44 -1.34 -7.64
C SER A 139 23.27 -2.85 -7.88
N LEU A 140 22.07 -3.28 -8.30
CA LEU A 140 21.75 -4.69 -8.50
C LEU A 140 22.27 -5.28 -9.83
N TRP A 141 22.11 -4.56 -10.95
CA TRP A 141 22.47 -5.07 -12.29
C TRP A 141 23.48 -4.19 -13.05
N GLY A 142 24.07 -3.19 -12.40
CA GLY A 142 24.90 -2.21 -13.08
C GLY A 142 24.09 -1.24 -13.95
N GLN A 143 24.79 -0.40 -14.70
CA GLN A 143 24.16 0.55 -15.61
C GLN A 143 23.46 -0.21 -16.74
N GLN A 144 22.13 -0.16 -16.77
CA GLN A 144 21.33 -0.72 -17.86
C GLN A 144 21.34 0.26 -19.05
N PRO A 145 21.36 -0.23 -20.30
CA PRO A 145 21.20 0.64 -21.46
C PRO A 145 19.87 1.40 -21.38
N GLU A 146 19.88 2.69 -21.75
CA GLU A 146 18.76 3.64 -21.65
C GLU A 146 17.45 3.17 -22.32
N SER A 147 17.47 2.07 -23.08
CA SER A 147 16.28 1.42 -23.66
C SER A 147 15.34 0.78 -22.64
N LEU A 148 15.82 0.53 -21.41
CA LEU A 148 15.01 0.15 -20.24
C LEU A 148 14.69 1.34 -19.32
N SER A 149 15.19 2.54 -19.64
CA SER A 149 14.81 3.75 -18.92
C SER A 149 13.31 3.98 -19.07
N LEU A 150 12.72 4.64 -18.07
CA LEU A 150 11.31 5.05 -17.98
C LEU A 150 10.71 5.62 -19.30
N ALA A 151 11.53 6.01 -20.27
CA ALA A 151 11.10 6.47 -21.59
C ALA A 151 10.28 5.45 -22.40
N LYS A 152 10.39 4.13 -22.19
CA LYS A 152 9.50 3.15 -22.88
C LYS A 152 8.15 2.94 -22.19
N ILE A 153 7.95 3.56 -21.03
CA ILE A 153 6.65 3.70 -20.35
C ILE A 153 6.06 5.10 -20.67
N SER A 154 6.53 5.75 -21.74
CA SER A 154 6.01 7.03 -22.25
C SER A 154 4.73 6.92 -23.08
N SER A 155 3.97 5.82 -23.00
CA SER A 155 2.54 6.02 -23.14
C SER A 155 2.13 6.83 -21.91
N PRO A 156 1.60 8.05 -22.05
CA PRO A 156 1.16 8.83 -20.90
C PRO A 156 0.07 8.01 -20.23
N PHE A 157 0.41 7.27 -19.18
CA PHE A 157 -0.59 6.76 -18.27
C PHE A 157 -1.14 8.01 -17.60
N PRO A 158 -2.39 8.40 -17.87
CA PRO A 158 -2.92 9.62 -17.32
C PRO A 158 -3.24 9.33 -15.84
N PHE A 159 -2.24 9.52 -14.99
CA PHE A 159 -2.33 9.27 -13.54
C PHE A 159 -3.40 10.17 -12.90
N ILE A 160 -3.65 11.35 -13.49
CA ILE A 160 -4.72 12.27 -13.08
C ILE A 160 -6.12 11.71 -13.41
N THR A 161 -6.28 10.92 -14.47
CA THR A 161 -7.60 10.40 -14.87
C THR A 161 -8.00 9.14 -14.09
N ARG A 162 -7.03 8.40 -13.51
CA ARG A 162 -7.34 7.22 -12.68
C ARG A 162 -7.96 7.59 -11.32
N ARG A 163 -7.65 8.79 -10.80
CA ARG A 163 -8.24 9.30 -9.53
C ARG A 163 -9.73 9.62 -9.69
N ASN A 164 -10.17 10.09 -10.86
CA ASN A 164 -11.59 10.40 -11.11
C ASN A 164 -12.45 9.17 -11.47
N ASN A 165 -11.89 8.14 -12.10
CA ASN A 165 -12.68 6.99 -12.55
C ASN A 165 -12.84 5.89 -11.47
N ARG A 166 -12.16 5.99 -10.33
CA ARG A 166 -12.36 5.08 -9.17
C ARG A 166 -13.48 5.52 -8.23
N MET A 167 -14.06 6.71 -8.41
CA MET A 167 -15.25 7.13 -7.68
C MET A 167 -16.56 6.59 -8.27
N ASN A 168 -16.53 5.90 -9.42
CA ASN A 168 -17.72 5.28 -10.02
C ASN A 168 -17.60 3.74 -10.06
N GLN A 169 -18.12 3.11 -9.01
CA GLN A 169 -18.53 1.68 -8.86
C GLN A 169 -17.43 0.61 -8.75
N PRO A 170 -17.55 -0.41 -7.82
CA PRO A 170 -18.76 -0.95 -7.18
C PRO A 170 -18.82 -0.77 -5.64
N PHE A 171 -18.05 0.14 -5.04
CA PHE A 171 -18.02 0.29 -3.59
C PHE A 171 -19.29 0.95 -3.01
N THR A 172 -19.99 1.78 -3.80
CA THR A 172 -21.29 2.36 -3.42
C THR A 172 -22.43 1.34 -3.39
N PHE A 173 -22.31 0.24 -4.13
CA PHE A 173 -23.33 -0.82 -4.10
C PHE A 173 -23.25 -1.62 -2.79
N LEU A 174 -22.04 -1.96 -2.32
CA LEU A 174 -21.83 -2.73 -1.09
C LEU A 174 -22.14 -1.92 0.18
N LEU A 175 -21.79 -0.63 0.23
CA LEU A 175 -22.12 0.21 1.38
C LEU A 175 -23.63 0.49 1.46
N GLY A 176 -24.30 0.62 0.31
CA GLY A 176 -25.76 0.75 0.23
C GLY A 176 -26.50 -0.47 0.76
N THR A 177 -26.09 -1.69 0.40
CA THR A 177 -26.70 -2.92 0.94
C THR A 177 -26.43 -3.10 2.43
N PHE A 178 -25.24 -2.76 2.93
CA PHE A 178 -24.93 -2.83 4.36
C PHE A 178 -25.77 -1.84 5.19
N MET A 179 -25.99 -0.61 4.69
CA MET A 179 -26.84 0.39 5.35
C MET A 179 -28.33 -0.04 5.37
N ILE A 180 -28.82 -0.66 4.29
CA ILE A 180 -30.20 -1.19 4.24
C ILE A 180 -30.37 -2.39 5.18
N LEU A 181 -29.36 -3.28 5.29
CA LEU A 181 -29.43 -4.41 6.23
C LEU A 181 -29.36 -3.96 7.69
N ALA A 182 -28.46 -3.03 8.03
CA ALA A 182 -28.33 -2.49 9.37
C ALA A 182 -29.58 -1.69 9.80
N GLY A 183 -30.15 -0.90 8.89
CA GLY A 183 -31.42 -0.18 9.12
C GLY A 183 -32.62 -1.12 9.27
N GLY A 184 -32.66 -2.22 8.51
CA GLY A 184 -33.70 -3.25 8.61
C GLY A 184 -33.69 -3.99 9.95
N ILE A 185 -32.51 -4.37 10.45
CA ILE A 185 -32.37 -5.08 11.74
C ILE A 185 -32.73 -4.17 12.91
N ALA A 186 -32.34 -2.89 12.88
CA ALA A 186 -32.73 -1.92 13.89
C ALA A 186 -34.26 -1.67 13.91
N SER A 187 -34.90 -1.66 12.73
CA SER A 187 -36.35 -1.45 12.60
C SER A 187 -37.17 -2.65 13.10
N ILE A 188 -36.70 -3.88 12.87
CA ILE A 188 -37.32 -5.10 13.42
C ILE A 188 -37.16 -5.16 14.95
N GLY A 189 -35.99 -4.72 15.47
CA GLY A 189 -35.74 -4.60 16.89
C GLY A 189 -36.70 -3.62 17.59
N LEU A 190 -36.92 -2.44 16.99
CA LEU A 190 -37.86 -1.45 17.53
C LEU A 190 -39.32 -1.92 17.43
N TRP A 191 -39.72 -2.54 16.31
CA TRP A 191 -41.09 -3.01 16.12
C TRP A 191 -41.45 -4.18 17.04
N SER A 192 -40.50 -5.09 17.31
CA SER A 192 -40.70 -6.18 18.28
C SER A 192 -40.91 -5.66 19.70
N ARG A 193 -40.13 -4.64 20.12
CA ARG A 193 -40.29 -3.99 21.42
C ARG A 193 -41.59 -3.21 21.54
N TYR A 194 -42.01 -2.53 20.46
CA TYR A 194 -43.29 -1.83 20.41
C TYR A 194 -44.48 -2.80 20.55
N ARG A 195 -44.49 -3.91 19.80
CA ARG A 195 -45.54 -4.93 19.93
C ARG A 195 -45.58 -5.57 21.33
N LEU A 196 -44.41 -5.81 21.93
CA LEU A 196 -44.35 -6.38 23.29
C LEU A 196 -44.94 -5.40 24.33
N ALA A 197 -44.79 -4.09 24.13
CA ALA A 197 -45.38 -3.07 24.98
C ALA A 197 -46.91 -2.98 24.80
N GLU A 198 -47.43 -3.10 23.57
CA GLU A 198 -48.88 -3.14 23.31
C GLU A 198 -49.55 -4.37 23.94
N VAL A 199 -48.93 -5.55 23.89
CA VAL A 199 -49.46 -6.76 24.56
C VAL A 199 -49.50 -6.58 26.08
N LYS A 200 -48.51 -5.88 26.67
CA LYS A 200 -48.52 -5.57 28.11
C LYS A 200 -49.59 -4.54 28.50
N LEU A 201 -49.89 -3.57 27.63
CA LEU A 201 -50.96 -2.59 27.85
C LEU A 201 -52.35 -3.20 27.67
N SER A 202 -52.52 -4.11 26.72
CA SER A 202 -53.79 -4.83 26.48
C SER A 202 -54.18 -5.77 27.63
N LYS A 203 -53.21 -6.25 28.42
CA LYS A 203 -53.45 -7.11 29.59
C LYS A 203 -53.83 -6.38 30.88
N LYS A 204 -53.99 -5.05 30.88
CA LYS A 204 -54.56 -4.38 32.06
C LYS A 204 -56.05 -4.75 32.19
N PRO A 205 -56.47 -5.40 33.29
CA PRO A 205 -57.86 -5.71 33.51
C PRO A 205 -58.66 -4.41 33.56
N ARG A 206 -59.75 -4.35 32.78
CA ARG A 206 -60.75 -3.28 32.86
C ARG A 206 -61.21 -3.18 34.31
N LEU A 207 -60.78 -2.13 35.00
CA LEU A 207 -61.40 -1.71 36.26
C LEU A 207 -62.87 -1.44 35.96
N LYS A 208 -63.72 -2.41 36.35
CA LYS A 208 -65.16 -2.25 36.37
C LYS A 208 -65.45 -1.03 37.24
N LYS A 209 -66.06 -0.02 36.62
CA LYS A 209 -66.73 1.07 37.35
C LYS A 209 -67.80 0.41 38.22
N ALA A 210 -67.59 0.40 39.54
CA ALA A 210 -68.66 0.27 40.51
C ALA A 210 -69.02 1.70 40.93
N TRP A 211 -70.19 2.14 40.50
CA TRP A 211 -70.95 3.23 41.11
C TRP A 211 -72.32 2.64 41.46
N CYS A 212 -72.80 2.99 42.64
CA CYS A 212 -73.96 2.50 43.41
C CYS A 212 -73.64 1.33 44.33
#